data_AF-A0A9P6BUQ5-F1
#
_entry.id   AF-A0A9P6BUQ5-F1
#
_cell.length_a   1.000
_cell.length_b   1.000
_cell.length_c   1.000
_cell.angle_alpha   90.00
_cell.angle_beta   90.00
_cell.angle_gamma   90.00
#
_symmetry.space_group_name_H-M   'P 1'
#
loop_
_entity.id
_entity.type
_entity.pdbx_description
1 polymer ?
#
loop_
_entity_poly.entity_id
_entity_poly.type
_entity_poly.pdbx_seq_one_letter_code
_entity_poly.pdbx_strand_id
1 'polypeptide(L)'
;MEFIPTIVYQFCIRFPDYHNLIDQRIHYHRAILDKTMPAQFKALIVKPLQELEKAGKGIGKRLTIIIDRLDECNSADAQCKIIETIAAAACNGITPFCWAFFSCPEAHIDATFTCTDVIRVTCTSLLPISNDANSDIKLYLCNGFENILQHHNIPMKHQWPSDSDIQMLVKALSGLFIYAVTALQDVDQAGSLKRALHAVCTTTTNLTNSPPFMGLNAFYMVIM
;
A
#
# COMPACT_ATOMS: atom_id res chain seq x y z
N MET A 1 -13.71 -3.91 -1.26
CA MET A 1 -12.91 -5.15 -1.41
C MET A 1 -13.25 -6.10 -0.26
N GLU A 2 -13.41 -7.40 -0.50
CA GLU A 2 -13.64 -8.37 0.59
C GLU A 2 -12.31 -8.98 1.06
N PHE A 3 -11.92 -8.66 2.29
CA PHE A 3 -10.61 -8.95 2.85
C PHE A 3 -10.33 -10.48 3.01
N ILE A 4 -11.25 -11.23 3.64
CA ILE A 4 -11.05 -12.66 3.90
C ILE A 4 -11.06 -13.51 2.62
N PRO A 5 -12.01 -13.34 1.68
CA PRO A 5 -11.99 -14.08 0.43
C PRO A 5 -10.69 -13.91 -0.35
N THR A 6 -10.08 -12.72 -0.28
CA THR A 6 -8.79 -12.45 -0.94
C THR A 6 -7.67 -13.31 -0.35
N ILE A 7 -7.54 -13.37 0.98
CA ILE A 7 -6.55 -14.24 1.63
C ILE A 7 -6.80 -15.72 1.32
N VAL A 8 -8.07 -16.15 1.40
CA VAL A 8 -8.48 -17.54 1.13
C VAL A 8 -8.11 -17.93 -0.30
N TYR A 9 -8.41 -17.07 -1.28
CA TYR A 9 -8.07 -17.29 -2.68
C TYR A 9 -6.56 -17.45 -2.89
N GLN A 10 -5.76 -16.55 -2.30
CA GLN A 10 -4.29 -16.64 -2.38
C GLN A 10 -3.74 -17.93 -1.76
N PHE A 11 -4.34 -18.37 -0.65
CA PHE A 11 -3.98 -19.63 -0.01
C PHE A 11 -4.37 -20.84 -0.88
N CYS A 12 -5.55 -20.82 -1.48
CA CYS A 12 -6.02 -21.86 -2.39
C CYS A 12 -5.08 -22.02 -3.60
N ILE A 13 -4.59 -20.91 -4.18
CA ILE A 13 -3.62 -20.96 -5.27
C ILE A 13 -2.30 -21.62 -4.81
N ARG A 14 -1.86 -21.31 -3.59
CA ARG A 14 -0.53 -21.70 -3.11
C ARG A 14 -0.47 -23.11 -2.52
N PHE A 15 -1.56 -23.58 -1.91
CA PHE A 15 -1.58 -24.78 -1.08
C PHE A 15 -2.73 -25.71 -1.50
N PRO A 16 -2.45 -26.78 -2.29
CA PRO A 16 -3.49 -27.68 -2.80
C PRO A 16 -4.33 -28.37 -1.72
N ASP A 17 -3.73 -28.76 -0.59
CA ASP A 17 -4.47 -29.38 0.51
C ASP A 17 -5.44 -28.39 1.17
N TYR A 18 -5.06 -27.11 1.27
CA TYR A 18 -5.95 -26.05 1.75
C TYR A 18 -7.08 -25.80 0.75
N HIS A 19 -6.78 -25.73 -0.54
CA HIS A 19 -7.78 -25.59 -1.62
C HIS A 19 -8.87 -26.65 -1.49
N ASN A 20 -8.49 -27.93 -1.37
CA ASN A 20 -9.43 -29.03 -1.24
C ASN A 20 -10.36 -28.90 -0.03
N LEU A 21 -9.84 -28.42 1.11
CA LEU A 21 -10.65 -28.18 2.31
C LEU A 21 -11.64 -27.02 2.11
N ILE A 22 -11.20 -25.94 1.48
CA ILE A 22 -12.04 -24.77 1.23
C ILE A 22 -13.14 -25.09 0.21
N ASP A 23 -12.81 -25.79 -0.87
CA ASP A 23 -13.80 -26.20 -1.88
C ASP A 23 -14.93 -27.01 -1.26
N GLN A 24 -14.60 -28.02 -0.44
CA GLN A 24 -15.60 -28.80 0.27
C GLN A 24 -16.44 -27.91 1.19
N ARG A 25 -15.80 -27.04 1.98
CA ARG A 25 -16.51 -26.15 2.92
C ARG A 25 -17.47 -25.21 2.23
N ILE A 26 -17.05 -24.55 1.14
CA ILE A 26 -17.88 -23.62 0.39
C ILE A 26 -19.01 -24.36 -0.33
N HIS A 27 -18.72 -25.55 -0.87
CA HIS A 27 -19.73 -26.40 -1.50
C HIS A 27 -20.87 -26.75 -0.54
N TYR A 28 -20.56 -27.15 0.70
CA TYR A 28 -21.57 -27.51 1.70
C TYR A 28 -22.19 -26.31 2.44
N HIS A 29 -21.47 -25.20 2.59
CA HIS A 29 -21.88 -24.07 3.42
C HIS A 29 -21.65 -22.73 2.72
N ARG A 30 -22.32 -22.50 1.59
CA ARG A 30 -22.15 -21.29 0.78
C ARG A 30 -22.39 -19.98 1.56
N ALA A 31 -23.34 -19.99 2.50
CA ALA A 31 -23.66 -18.86 3.37
C ALA A 31 -22.50 -18.40 4.29
N ILE A 32 -21.38 -19.12 4.32
CA ILE A 32 -20.16 -18.69 5.02
C ILE A 32 -19.62 -17.37 4.46
N LEU A 33 -19.80 -17.13 3.16
CA LEU A 33 -19.35 -15.91 2.47
C LEU A 33 -20.18 -14.68 2.81
N ASP A 34 -21.37 -14.88 3.39
CA ASP A 34 -22.24 -13.78 3.82
C ASP A 34 -22.09 -13.46 5.33
N LYS A 35 -21.18 -14.15 6.02
CA LYS A 35 -20.96 -13.96 7.46
C LYS A 35 -20.10 -12.74 7.77
N THR A 36 -20.12 -12.33 9.04
CA THR A 36 -19.22 -11.30 9.56
C THR A 36 -17.76 -11.69 9.35
N MET A 37 -16.88 -10.69 9.21
CA MET A 37 -15.46 -10.92 8.96
C MET A 37 -14.81 -11.85 10.01
N PRO A 38 -15.03 -11.69 11.33
CA PRO A 38 -14.45 -12.63 12.32
C PRO A 38 -14.95 -14.07 12.15
N ALA A 39 -16.22 -14.25 11.76
CA ALA A 39 -16.77 -15.58 11.49
C ALA A 39 -16.18 -16.19 10.22
N GLN A 40 -15.98 -15.40 9.16
CA GLN A 40 -15.28 -15.82 7.96
C GLN A 40 -13.82 -16.18 8.27
N PHE A 41 -13.07 -15.32 8.96
CA PHE A 41 -11.69 -15.55 9.36
C PHE A 41 -11.55 -16.86 10.14
N LYS A 42 -12.42 -17.09 11.13
CA LYS A 42 -12.41 -18.32 11.90
C LYS A 42 -12.71 -19.55 11.04
N ALA A 43 -13.70 -19.47 10.17
CA ALA A 43 -14.21 -20.64 9.46
C ALA A 43 -13.42 -20.99 8.19
N LEU A 44 -12.79 -20.00 7.55
CA LEU A 44 -12.05 -20.14 6.30
C LEU A 44 -10.54 -20.05 6.48
N ILE A 45 -10.01 -19.38 7.51
CA ILE A 45 -8.55 -19.31 7.72
C ILE A 45 -8.17 -20.22 8.89
N VAL A 46 -8.68 -19.94 10.10
CA VAL A 46 -8.26 -20.65 11.31
C VAL A 46 -8.55 -22.15 11.26
N LYS A 47 -9.82 -22.54 11.06
CA LYS A 47 -10.22 -23.96 11.13
C LYS A 47 -9.50 -24.82 10.09
N PRO A 48 -9.41 -24.43 8.80
CA PRO A 48 -8.69 -25.23 7.80
C PRO A 48 -7.21 -25.39 8.15
N LEU A 49 -6.54 -24.36 8.67
CA LEU A 49 -5.14 -24.46 9.09
C LEU A 49 -4.95 -25.44 10.24
N GLN A 50 -5.85 -25.43 11.23
CA GLN A 50 -5.83 -26.37 12.33
C GLN A 50 -6.05 -27.82 11.86
N GLU A 51 -6.93 -28.03 10.88
CA GLU A 51 -7.18 -29.35 10.29
C GLU A 51 -5.97 -29.87 9.53
N LEU A 52 -5.31 -29.00 8.75
CA LEU A 52 -4.07 -29.33 8.04
C LEU A 52 -2.94 -29.67 9.02
N GLU A 53 -2.76 -28.89 10.07
CA GLU A 53 -1.75 -29.17 11.10
C GLU A 53 -1.99 -30.55 11.75
N LYS A 54 -3.23 -30.85 12.15
CA LYS A 54 -3.60 -32.15 12.72
C LYS A 54 -3.37 -33.31 11.75
N ALA A 55 -3.52 -33.09 10.45
CA ALA A 55 -3.28 -34.07 9.41
C ALA A 55 -1.78 -34.21 9.03
N GLY A 56 -0.87 -33.50 9.71
CA GLY A 56 0.56 -33.49 9.36
C GLY A 56 0.87 -32.74 8.05
N LYS A 57 -0.10 -31.96 7.55
CA LYS A 57 -0.04 -31.15 6.31
C LYS A 57 0.00 -29.66 6.61
N GLY A 58 0.52 -29.28 7.77
CA GLY A 58 0.57 -27.91 8.25
C GLY A 58 1.21 -26.96 7.25
N ILE A 59 0.66 -25.76 7.14
CA ILE A 59 1.25 -24.69 6.34
C ILE A 59 2.42 -24.09 7.12
N GLY A 60 3.59 -23.99 6.47
CA GLY A 60 4.88 -23.75 7.12
C GLY A 60 4.92 -22.62 8.15
N LYS A 61 5.62 -22.86 9.28
CA LYS A 61 5.73 -22.01 10.48
C LYS A 61 6.47 -20.66 10.29
N ARG A 62 6.68 -20.22 9.05
CA ARG A 62 7.41 -18.99 8.70
C ARG A 62 6.78 -18.26 7.51
N LEU A 63 5.47 -18.40 7.33
CA LEU A 63 4.76 -17.63 6.32
C LEU A 63 4.48 -16.22 6.87
N THR A 64 4.83 -15.20 6.11
CA THR A 64 4.44 -13.82 6.38
C THR A 64 3.29 -13.43 5.47
N ILE A 65 2.22 -12.90 6.04
CA ILE A 65 1.11 -12.30 5.29
C ILE A 65 1.29 -10.78 5.36
N ILE A 66 1.43 -10.17 4.20
CA ILE A 66 1.55 -8.72 4.05
C ILE A 66 0.18 -8.18 3.64
N ILE A 67 -0.30 -7.23 4.41
CA ILE A 67 -1.51 -6.45 4.12
C ILE A 67 -1.02 -5.05 3.77
N ASP A 68 -0.96 -4.78 2.48
CA ASP A 68 -0.56 -3.48 1.97
C ASP A 68 -1.78 -2.55 1.85
N ARG A 69 -1.55 -1.24 2.07
CA ARG A 69 -2.56 -0.17 2.01
C ARG A 69 -3.84 -0.50 2.80
N LEU A 70 -3.68 -0.83 4.09
CA LEU A 70 -4.82 -1.12 4.98
C LEU A 70 -5.83 0.04 5.03
N ASP A 71 -5.35 1.28 4.98
CA ASP A 71 -6.15 2.51 4.92
C ASP A 71 -7.12 2.59 3.73
N GLU A 72 -6.92 1.78 2.69
CA GLU A 72 -7.84 1.69 1.54
C GLU A 72 -8.87 0.58 1.67
N CYS A 73 -8.83 -0.20 2.75
CA CYS A 73 -9.81 -1.23 2.99
C CYS A 73 -11.14 -0.64 3.47
N ASN A 74 -12.17 -0.69 2.62
CA ASN A 74 -13.58 -0.41 2.95
C ASN A 74 -13.79 0.83 3.86
N SER A 75 -14.25 0.65 5.10
CA SER A 75 -14.55 1.71 6.06
C SER A 75 -13.58 1.66 7.25
N ALA A 76 -13.42 2.77 7.97
CA ALA A 76 -12.63 2.85 9.19
C ALA A 76 -12.96 1.72 10.19
N ASP A 77 -14.24 1.42 10.40
CA ASP A 77 -14.68 0.31 11.27
C ASP A 77 -14.18 -1.06 10.75
N ALA A 78 -14.23 -1.28 9.44
CA ALA A 78 -13.73 -2.52 8.85
C ALA A 78 -12.21 -2.66 9.03
N GLN A 79 -11.45 -1.56 8.90
CA GLN A 79 -10.00 -1.53 9.11
C GLN A 79 -9.64 -1.87 10.56
N CYS A 80 -10.31 -1.23 11.53
CA CYS A 80 -10.15 -1.55 12.93
C CYS A 80 -10.46 -3.02 13.20
N LYS A 81 -11.57 -3.53 12.65
CA LYS A 81 -11.98 -4.93 12.84
C LYS A 81 -10.98 -5.92 12.23
N ILE A 82 -10.34 -5.59 11.11
CA ILE A 82 -9.24 -6.37 10.52
C ILE A 82 -8.08 -6.50 11.50
N ILE A 83 -7.59 -5.37 12.03
CA ILE A 83 -6.48 -5.34 12.99
C ILE A 83 -6.83 -6.17 14.23
N GLU A 84 -7.99 -5.91 14.86
CA GLU A 84 -8.46 -6.59 16.06
C GLU A 84 -8.53 -8.11 15.88
N THR A 85 -9.12 -8.56 14.77
CA THR A 85 -9.33 -9.99 14.50
C THR A 85 -8.01 -10.72 14.32
N ILE A 86 -7.07 -10.11 13.60
CA ILE A 86 -5.75 -10.70 13.36
C ILE A 86 -4.91 -10.67 14.64
N ALA A 87 -4.91 -9.56 15.38
CA ALA A 87 -4.20 -9.45 16.65
C ALA A 87 -4.70 -10.50 17.66
N ALA A 88 -6.02 -10.68 17.77
CA ALA A 88 -6.61 -11.72 18.60
C ALA A 88 -6.18 -13.14 18.16
N ALA A 89 -6.10 -13.39 16.85
CA ALA A 89 -5.64 -14.68 16.34
C ALA A 89 -4.15 -14.93 16.63
N ALA A 90 -3.31 -13.90 16.48
CA ALA A 90 -1.89 -13.96 16.77
C ALA A 90 -1.62 -14.17 18.27
N CYS A 91 -2.31 -13.42 19.14
CA CYS A 91 -2.20 -13.53 20.60
C CYS A 91 -2.48 -14.95 21.11
N ASN A 92 -3.49 -15.59 20.55
CA ASN A 92 -3.90 -16.93 20.94
C ASN A 92 -3.06 -18.05 20.26
N GLY A 93 -2.02 -17.70 19.50
CA GLY A 93 -1.20 -18.67 18.76
C GLY A 93 -1.98 -19.49 17.73
N ILE A 94 -3.11 -18.94 17.24
CA ILE A 94 -4.06 -19.67 16.41
C ILE A 94 -3.54 -19.86 14.98
N THR A 95 -2.80 -18.87 14.47
CA THR A 95 -2.23 -18.90 13.12
C THR A 95 -0.71 -19.03 13.17
N PRO A 96 -0.08 -19.87 12.34
CA PRO A 96 1.38 -20.05 12.34
C PRO A 96 2.12 -18.96 11.53
N PHE A 97 1.53 -17.77 11.43
CA PHE A 97 1.96 -16.71 10.51
C PHE A 97 2.48 -15.48 11.25
N CYS A 98 3.37 -14.75 10.59
CA CYS A 98 3.64 -13.36 10.91
C CYS A 98 2.74 -12.47 10.05
N TRP A 99 2.11 -11.47 10.65
CA TRP A 99 1.28 -10.49 9.95
C TRP A 99 2.02 -9.16 9.90
N ALA A 100 2.11 -8.57 8.72
CA ALA A 100 2.68 -7.24 8.51
C ALA A 100 1.63 -6.34 7.86
N PHE A 101 1.37 -5.19 8.46
CA PHE A 101 0.44 -4.18 7.97
C PHE A 101 1.22 -2.97 7.47
N PHE A 102 0.89 -2.49 6.29
CA PHE A 102 1.36 -1.22 5.75
C PHE A 102 0.14 -0.33 5.55
N SER A 103 0.24 0.91 6.04
CA SER A 103 -0.89 1.83 6.07
C SER A 103 -0.42 3.27 6.22
N CYS A 104 -1.21 4.22 5.71
CA CYS A 104 -1.12 5.60 6.19
C CYS A 104 -1.52 5.70 7.69
N PRO A 105 -0.92 6.64 8.46
CA PRO A 105 -1.19 6.81 9.89
C PRO A 105 -2.51 7.55 10.11
N GLU A 106 -3.62 6.91 9.78
CA GLU A 106 -4.96 7.44 10.05
C GLU A 106 -5.31 7.27 11.53
N ALA A 107 -6.04 8.24 12.10
CA ALA A 107 -6.24 8.32 13.55
C ALA A 107 -6.90 7.07 14.16
N HIS A 108 -7.86 6.45 13.47
CA HIS A 108 -8.50 5.21 13.95
C HIS A 108 -7.59 3.99 13.83
N ILE A 109 -6.68 3.96 12.85
CA ILE A 109 -5.68 2.89 12.70
C ILE A 109 -4.68 2.98 13.85
N ASP A 110 -4.12 4.16 14.09
CA ASP A 110 -3.20 4.41 15.21
C ASP A 110 -3.86 4.12 16.57
N ALA A 111 -5.10 4.57 16.76
CA ALA A 111 -5.87 4.26 17.97
C ALA A 111 -6.07 2.76 18.17
N THR A 112 -6.29 2.00 17.09
CA THR A 112 -6.50 0.55 17.17
C THR A 112 -5.20 -0.17 17.55
N PHE A 113 -4.06 0.21 16.95
CA PHE A 113 -2.76 -0.39 17.30
C PHE A 113 -2.27 -0.02 18.70
N THR A 114 -2.75 1.09 19.27
CA THR A 114 -2.42 1.51 20.64
C THR A 114 -3.37 0.92 21.70
N CYS A 115 -4.45 0.25 21.29
CA CYS A 115 -5.36 -0.45 22.18
C CYS A 115 -4.65 -1.58 22.94
N THR A 116 -5.01 -1.78 24.23
CA THR A 116 -4.30 -2.68 25.16
C THR A 116 -4.16 -4.12 24.65
N ASP A 117 -5.16 -4.66 23.96
CA ASP A 117 -5.10 -6.05 23.48
C ASP A 117 -4.25 -6.20 22.22
N VAL A 118 -4.15 -5.16 21.40
CA VAL A 118 -3.41 -5.17 20.13
C VAL A 118 -1.93 -4.87 20.38
N ILE A 119 -1.62 -3.81 21.14
CA ILE A 119 -0.26 -3.35 21.39
C ILE A 119 0.64 -4.42 22.04
N ARG A 120 0.05 -5.36 22.78
CA ARG A 120 0.77 -6.46 23.43
C ARG A 120 1.32 -7.49 22.46
N VAL A 121 0.79 -7.55 21.24
CA VAL A 121 1.14 -8.56 20.22
C VAL A 121 1.62 -7.95 18.91
N THR A 122 1.72 -6.63 18.83
CA THR A 122 2.20 -5.90 17.65
C THR A 122 3.43 -5.07 17.97
N CYS A 123 4.22 -4.80 16.93
CA CYS A 123 5.27 -3.79 16.96
C CYS A 123 4.98 -2.82 15.81
N THR A 124 4.96 -1.52 16.11
CA THR A 124 4.67 -0.48 15.13
C THR A 124 5.94 0.33 14.88
N SER A 125 6.24 0.57 13.61
CA SER A 125 7.33 1.45 13.19
C SER A 125 6.76 2.46 12.21
N LEU A 126 6.94 3.75 12.51
CA LEU A 126 6.61 4.81 11.57
C LEU A 126 7.73 4.91 10.54
N LEU A 127 7.38 4.88 9.26
CA LEU A 127 8.29 5.13 8.15
C LEU A 127 8.13 6.59 7.71
N PRO A 128 8.95 7.52 8.23
CA PRO A 128 8.84 8.92 7.82
C PRO A 128 9.25 9.07 6.36
N ILE A 129 8.63 10.04 5.67
CA ILE A 129 9.13 10.49 4.37
C ILE A 129 10.54 11.03 4.61
N SER A 130 11.53 10.42 3.96
CA SER A 130 12.92 10.85 4.03
C SER A 130 13.40 11.36 2.68
N ASN A 131 14.45 12.17 2.73
CA ASN A 131 15.13 12.65 1.53
C ASN A 131 16.09 11.60 0.93
N ASP A 132 16.11 10.37 1.45
CA ASP A 132 17.02 9.32 0.98
C ASP A 132 16.74 8.97 -0.50
N ALA A 133 15.48 9.08 -0.91
CA ALA A 133 15.05 8.87 -2.28
C ALA A 133 15.41 10.03 -3.23
N ASN A 134 15.96 11.16 -2.76
CA ASN A 134 16.19 12.34 -3.61
C ASN A 134 17.18 12.07 -4.75
N SER A 135 18.17 11.20 -4.52
CA SER A 135 19.11 10.80 -5.58
C SER A 135 18.40 9.99 -6.67
N ASP A 136 17.50 9.09 -6.28
CA ASP A 136 16.71 8.27 -7.22
C ASP A 136 15.66 9.12 -7.94
N ILE A 137 15.00 10.04 -7.23
CA ILE A 137 14.06 11.02 -7.81
C ILE A 137 14.80 11.89 -8.83
N LYS A 138 16.00 12.37 -8.52
CA LYS A 138 16.81 13.16 -9.45
C LYS A 138 17.09 12.36 -10.72
N LEU A 139 17.58 11.13 -10.58
CA LEU A 139 17.87 10.25 -11.71
C LEU A 139 16.62 9.97 -12.56
N TYR A 140 15.49 9.70 -11.91
CA TYR A 140 14.21 9.47 -12.55
C TYR A 140 13.73 10.70 -13.34
N LEU A 141 13.79 11.89 -12.75
CA LEU A 141 13.43 13.14 -13.43
C LEU A 141 14.33 13.39 -14.65
N CYS A 142 15.65 13.25 -14.52
CA CYS A 142 16.58 13.44 -15.64
C CYS A 142 16.21 12.53 -16.82
N ASN A 143 16.09 11.22 -16.58
CA ASN A 143 15.71 10.25 -17.61
C ASN A 143 14.30 10.53 -18.17
N GLY A 144 13.37 10.96 -17.31
CA GLY A 144 12.00 11.30 -17.68
C GLY A 144 11.93 12.48 -18.64
N PHE A 145 12.64 13.58 -18.34
CA PHE A 145 12.68 14.73 -19.23
C PHE A 145 13.42 14.44 -20.54
N GLU A 146 14.46 13.61 -20.50
CA GLU A 146 15.10 13.12 -21.71
C GLU A 146 14.11 12.40 -22.63
N ASN A 147 13.27 11.51 -22.06
CA ASN A 147 12.22 10.82 -22.81
C ASN A 147 11.17 11.79 -23.37
N ILE A 148 10.76 12.81 -22.60
CA ILE A 148 9.81 13.84 -23.07
C ILE A 148 10.40 14.60 -24.26
N LEU A 149 11.66 15.02 -24.19
CA LEU A 149 12.32 15.71 -25.31
C LEU A 149 12.33 14.84 -26.58
N GLN A 150 12.63 13.55 -26.44
CA GLN A 150 12.60 12.60 -27.55
C GLN A 150 11.18 12.44 -28.11
N HIS A 151 10.17 12.29 -27.25
CA HIS A 151 8.77 12.15 -27.63
C HIS A 151 8.27 13.35 -28.45
N HIS A 152 8.65 14.56 -28.06
CA HIS A 152 8.29 15.81 -28.75
C HIS A 152 9.23 16.18 -29.91
N ASN A 153 10.19 15.30 -30.29
CA ASN A 153 11.21 15.53 -31.32
C ASN A 153 12.05 16.81 -31.08
N ILE A 154 12.30 17.15 -29.82
CA ILE A 154 13.09 18.32 -29.42
C ILE A 154 14.56 17.89 -29.26
N PRO A 155 15.53 18.55 -29.93
CA PRO A 155 16.93 18.18 -29.83
C PRO A 155 17.49 18.34 -28.40
N MET A 156 18.20 17.32 -27.92
CA MET A 156 18.96 17.28 -26.65
C MET A 156 20.01 18.39 -26.47
N LYS A 157 20.26 19.18 -27.52
CA LYS A 157 21.13 20.37 -27.43
C LYS A 157 20.53 21.47 -26.57
N HIS A 158 19.22 21.43 -26.31
CA HIS A 158 18.62 22.25 -25.28
C HIS A 158 18.98 21.66 -23.91
N GLN A 159 19.78 22.38 -23.13
CA GLN A 159 20.04 22.14 -21.70
C GLN A 159 18.76 22.37 -20.88
N TRP A 160 17.71 21.63 -21.20
CA TRP A 160 16.39 21.76 -20.61
C TRP A 160 15.89 20.39 -20.16
N PRO A 161 15.45 20.25 -18.90
CA PRO A 161 15.56 21.25 -17.83
C PRO A 161 17.02 21.55 -17.48
N SER A 162 17.27 22.72 -16.90
CA SER A 162 18.58 23.00 -16.33
C SER A 162 18.81 22.18 -15.07
N ASP A 163 20.06 21.97 -14.68
CA ASP A 163 20.38 21.33 -13.39
C ASP A 163 19.72 22.05 -12.21
N SER A 164 19.58 23.39 -12.28
CA SER A 164 18.87 24.16 -11.26
C SER A 164 17.38 23.84 -11.21
N ASP A 165 16.72 23.62 -12.35
CA ASP A 165 15.31 23.22 -12.39
C ASP A 165 15.11 21.85 -11.76
N ILE A 166 16.00 20.89 -12.08
CA ILE A 166 15.97 19.54 -11.50
C ILE A 166 16.17 19.59 -9.99
N GLN A 167 17.15 20.36 -9.50
CA GLN A 167 17.41 20.47 -8.06
C GLN A 167 16.24 21.14 -7.32
N MET A 168 15.62 22.15 -7.94
CA MET A 168 14.42 22.79 -7.40
C MET A 168 13.26 21.80 -7.29
N LEU A 169 13.02 21.00 -8.34
CA LEU A 169 12.02 19.95 -8.33
C LEU A 169 12.32 18.90 -7.24
N VAL A 170 13.51 18.32 -7.21
CA VAL A 170 13.89 17.31 -6.21
C VAL A 170 13.64 17.83 -4.79
N LYS A 171 14.03 19.10 -4.52
CA LYS A 171 13.79 19.73 -3.23
C LYS A 171 12.30 19.92 -2.94
N ALA A 172 11.51 20.33 -3.93
CA ALA A 172 10.07 20.52 -3.78
C ALA A 172 9.34 19.18 -3.56
N LEU A 173 9.77 18.11 -4.24
CA LEU A 173 9.17 16.78 -4.11
C LEU A 173 9.42 16.14 -2.74
N SER A 174 10.44 16.58 -2.00
CA SER A 174 10.70 16.19 -0.60
C SER A 174 10.65 14.67 -0.35
N GLY A 175 11.28 13.89 -1.23
CA GLY A 175 11.29 12.42 -1.13
C GLY A 175 10.04 11.69 -1.65
N LEU A 176 9.00 12.40 -2.11
CA LEU A 176 7.76 11.81 -2.63
C LEU A 176 7.88 11.47 -4.11
N PHE A 177 8.29 10.23 -4.40
CA PHE A 177 8.51 9.75 -5.77
C PHE A 177 7.26 9.87 -6.67
N ILE A 178 6.05 9.67 -6.11
CA ILE A 178 4.80 9.77 -6.87
C ILE A 178 4.63 11.16 -7.52
N TYR A 179 5.04 12.23 -6.85
CA TYR A 179 4.96 13.57 -7.42
C TYR A 179 5.95 13.76 -8.57
N ALA A 180 7.07 13.03 -8.60
CA ALA A 180 7.99 13.05 -9.74
C ALA A 180 7.32 12.46 -10.99
N VAL A 181 6.54 11.39 -10.83
CA VAL A 181 5.77 10.75 -11.91
C VAL A 181 4.74 11.74 -12.46
N THR A 182 3.94 12.35 -11.58
CA THR A 182 2.93 13.33 -11.98
C THR A 182 3.56 14.55 -12.65
N ALA A 183 4.65 15.08 -12.09
CA ALA A 183 5.37 16.22 -12.66
C ALA A 183 5.78 15.97 -14.11
N LEU A 184 6.29 14.78 -14.41
CA LEU A 184 6.65 14.40 -15.78
C LEU A 184 5.43 14.28 -16.69
N GLN A 185 4.34 13.66 -16.21
CA GLN A 185 3.11 13.52 -16.98
C GLN A 185 2.48 14.88 -17.32
N ASP A 186 2.38 15.77 -16.35
CA ASP A 186 1.86 17.13 -16.52
C ASP A 186 2.67 17.92 -17.54
N VAL A 187 4.00 17.75 -17.52
CA VAL A 187 4.89 18.39 -18.47
C VAL A 187 4.76 17.78 -19.87
N ASP A 188 4.72 16.46 -20.00
CA ASP A 188 4.64 15.77 -21.29
C ASP A 188 3.33 16.09 -22.05
N GLN A 189 2.22 16.24 -21.31
CA GLN A 189 0.92 16.55 -21.89
C GLN A 189 0.73 18.04 -22.21
N ALA A 190 1.66 18.91 -21.80
CA ALA A 190 1.50 20.34 -21.96
C ALA A 190 1.89 20.82 -23.37
N GLY A 191 1.10 21.75 -23.92
CA GLY A 191 1.47 22.45 -25.15
C GLY A 191 2.70 23.35 -25.05
N SER A 192 3.21 23.59 -23.83
CA SER A 192 4.47 24.32 -23.60
C SER A 192 5.22 23.75 -22.40
N LEU A 193 6.24 22.93 -22.67
CA LEU A 193 7.04 22.23 -21.66
C LEU A 193 7.64 23.17 -20.61
N LYS A 194 8.17 24.34 -21.03
CA LYS A 194 8.75 25.34 -20.12
C LYS A 194 7.73 25.94 -19.16
N ARG A 195 6.51 26.23 -19.65
CA ARG A 195 5.44 26.80 -18.81
C ARG A 195 4.91 25.75 -17.84
N ALA A 196 4.81 24.50 -18.29
CA ALA A 196 4.40 23.38 -17.44
C ALA A 196 5.41 23.12 -16.32
N LEU A 197 6.71 23.08 -16.64
CA LEU A 197 7.76 22.92 -15.64
C LEU A 197 7.71 24.03 -14.58
N HIS A 198 7.56 25.29 -15.00
CA HIS A 198 7.41 26.40 -14.05
C HIS A 198 6.14 26.27 -13.19
N ALA A 199 5.01 25.85 -13.78
CA ALA A 199 3.77 25.63 -13.06
C ALA A 199 3.91 24.52 -12.02
N VAL A 200 4.53 23.39 -12.38
CA VAL A 200 4.83 22.29 -11.46
C VAL A 200 5.71 22.78 -10.32
N CYS A 201 6.83 23.47 -10.60
CA CYS A 201 7.69 24.03 -9.56
C CYS A 201 6.92 24.92 -8.58
N THR A 202 6.06 25.83 -9.07
CA THR A 202 5.26 26.71 -8.21
C THR A 202 4.22 25.96 -7.36
N THR A 203 3.55 24.96 -7.93
CA THR A 203 2.53 24.18 -7.22
C THR A 203 3.17 23.30 -6.15
N THR A 204 4.27 22.62 -6.47
CA THR A 204 4.97 21.75 -5.52
C THR A 204 5.55 22.55 -4.35
N THR A 205 6.07 23.77 -4.57
CA THR A 205 6.52 24.64 -3.47
C THR A 205 5.40 25.09 -2.53
N ASN A 206 4.17 25.22 -3.03
CA ASN A 206 3.01 25.55 -2.20
C ASN A 206 2.51 24.34 -1.41
N LEU A 207 2.61 23.13 -1.99
CA LEU A 207 2.28 21.87 -1.32
C LEU A 207 3.24 21.58 -0.16
N THR A 208 4.53 21.89 -0.28
CA THR A 208 5.51 21.74 0.83
C THR A 208 5.27 22.71 2.00
N ASN A 209 4.58 23.83 1.76
CA ASN A 209 4.22 24.79 2.80
C ASN A 209 2.92 24.43 3.53
N SER A 210 2.22 23.39 3.08
CA SER A 210 1.05 22.81 3.73
C SER A 210 1.45 21.49 4.40
N PRO A 211 0.78 21.07 5.50
CA PRO A 211 1.11 19.80 6.13
C PRO A 211 1.06 18.66 5.10
N PRO A 212 2.04 17.74 5.08
CA PRO A 212 2.27 16.78 3.99
C PRO A 212 1.07 15.88 3.70
N PHE A 213 0.12 15.77 4.63
CA PHE A 213 -1.09 14.96 4.49
C PHE A 213 -2.22 15.60 3.66
N MET A 214 -2.24 16.93 3.47
CA MET A 214 -3.34 17.58 2.74
C MET A 214 -3.23 17.43 1.22
N GLY A 215 -2.01 17.44 0.69
CA GLY A 215 -1.76 17.31 -0.76
C GLY A 215 -1.90 15.89 -1.28
N LEU A 216 -1.54 14.89 -0.47
CA LEU A 216 -1.63 13.48 -0.84
C LEU A 216 -3.09 13.00 -0.95
N ASN A 217 -3.99 13.47 -0.09
CA ASN A 217 -5.39 13.03 -0.09
C ASN A 217 -6.16 13.46 -1.35
N ALA A 218 -5.83 14.63 -1.91
CA ALA A 218 -6.40 15.09 -3.18
C ALA A 218 -5.85 14.32 -4.39
N PHE A 219 -4.61 13.83 -4.33
CA PHE A 219 -3.97 13.08 -5.42
C PHE A 219 -4.35 11.60 -5.44
N TYR A 220 -4.52 10.95 -4.28
CA TYR A 220 -5.05 9.58 -4.22
C TYR A 220 -6.46 9.45 -4.81
N MET A 221 -7.26 10.53 -4.79
CA MET A 221 -8.57 10.58 -5.46
C MET A 221 -8.50 10.74 -6.98
N VAL A 222 -7.36 11.13 -7.56
CA VAL A 222 -7.21 11.45 -9.00
C VAL A 222 -6.61 10.28 -9.80
N ILE A 223 -5.93 9.34 -9.12
CA ILE A 223 -5.27 8.18 -9.75
C ILE A 223 -6.08 6.87 -9.52
N MET A 224 -7.35 6.97 -9.11
CA MET A 224 -8.32 5.85 -9.12
C MET A 224 -9.52 6.13 -10.02
#